data_AF-A0AA50AIB9-F1
#
_entry.id   AF-A0AA50AIB9-F1
#
_cell.length_a   1.000
_cell.length_b   1.000
_cell.length_c   1.000
_cell.angle_alpha   90.00
_cell.angle_beta   90.00
_cell.angle_gamma   90.00
#
_symmetry.space_group_name_H-M   'P 1'
#
loop_
_entity.id
_entity.type
_entity.pdbx_description
1 polymer ?
#
loop_
_entity_poly.entity_id
_entity_poly.type
_entity_poly.pdbx_seq_one_letter_code
_entity_poly.pdbx_strand_id
1 'polypeptide(L)'
;QGVEAQTVANCYAAIDAGLEIIPVINKIDLPASDITAVRAEIEDMIGVDASRAIPCSAKTGIGIDDILHALILDGCAPGGDEIAPLRALLIDAWFDNYIGVVMLVRIVDGMLKVGDDILFI
;
A
#
# COMPACT_ATOMS: atom_id res chain seq x y z
N GLN A 1 17.86 -3.71 7.17
CA GLN A 1 18.07 -2.70 8.23
C GLN A 1 17.12 -2.93 9.40
N GLY A 2 16.59 -4.15 9.60
CA GLY A 2 15.63 -4.41 10.69
C GLY A 2 14.31 -3.67 10.51
N VAL A 3 13.46 -3.80 11.52
CA VAL A 3 12.22 -3.02 11.67
C VAL A 3 12.53 -1.69 12.38
N GLU A 4 12.11 -0.57 11.79
CA GLU A 4 12.28 0.76 12.39
C GLU A 4 10.97 1.26 13.01
N ALA A 5 11.05 2.19 13.97
CA ALA A 5 9.87 2.75 14.63
C ALA A 5 8.85 3.38 13.64
N GLN A 6 9.32 3.92 12.52
CA GLN A 6 8.46 4.45 11.47
C GLN A 6 7.66 3.36 10.76
N THR A 7 8.28 2.20 10.52
CA THR A 7 7.61 1.03 9.92
C THR A 7 6.48 0.54 10.83
N VAL A 8 6.74 0.49 12.13
CA VAL A 8 5.75 0.07 13.13
C VAL A 8 4.57 1.04 13.18
N ALA A 9 4.82 2.35 13.25
CA ALA A 9 3.77 3.37 13.31
C ALA A 9 2.87 3.33 12.07
N ASN A 10 3.45 3.21 10.88
CA ASN A 10 2.69 3.11 9.63
C ASN A 10 1.88 1.81 9.56
N CYS A 11 2.44 0.71 10.06
CA CYS A 11 1.73 -0.58 10.05
C CYS A 11 0.51 -0.56 10.99
N TYR A 12 0.64 0.01 12.20
CA TYR A 12 -0.51 0.17 13.09
C TYR A 12 -1.61 1.04 12.46
N ALA A 13 -1.25 2.16 11.82
CA ALA A 13 -2.21 2.99 11.11
C ALA A 13 -2.94 2.24 9.98
N ALA A 14 -2.23 1.34 9.27
CA ALA A 14 -2.83 0.52 8.23
C ALA A 14 -3.78 -0.56 8.81
N ILE A 15 -3.41 -1.19 9.92
CA ILE A 15 -4.26 -2.16 10.63
C ILE A 15 -5.53 -1.48 11.15
N ASP A 16 -5.41 -0.30 11.76
CA ASP A 16 -6.56 0.49 12.25
C ASP A 16 -7.51 0.91 11.11
N ALA A 17 -6.97 1.13 9.90
CA ALA A 17 -7.74 1.40 8.69
C ALA A 17 -8.37 0.14 8.06
N GLY A 18 -8.16 -1.04 8.66
CA GLY A 18 -8.68 -2.32 8.16
C GLY A 18 -8.02 -2.80 6.88
N LEU A 19 -6.75 -2.42 6.64
CA LEU A 19 -5.99 -2.84 5.48
C LEU A 19 -5.27 -4.17 5.74
N GLU A 20 -5.29 -5.05 4.74
CA GLU A 20 -4.50 -6.27 4.75
C GLU A 20 -3.00 -5.95 4.65
N ILE A 21 -2.18 -6.59 5.47
CA ILE A 21 -0.73 -6.35 5.54
C ILE A 21 0.02 -7.47 4.84
N ILE A 22 0.79 -7.12 3.79
CA ILE A 22 1.68 -8.05 3.09
C ILE A 22 3.14 -7.71 3.47
N PRO A 23 3.79 -8.52 4.33
CA PRO A 23 5.16 -8.24 4.75
C PRO A 23 6.17 -8.54 3.64
N VAL A 24 7.03 -7.57 3.33
CA VAL A 24 8.07 -7.67 2.30
C VAL A 24 9.42 -7.25 2.87
N ILE A 25 10.43 -8.13 2.73
CA ILE A 25 11.78 -7.90 3.23
C ILE A 25 12.70 -7.57 2.06
N ASN A 26 13.03 -6.28 1.90
CA ASN A 26 13.85 -5.79 0.80
C ASN A 26 15.36 -5.86 1.11
N LYS A 27 16.18 -5.75 0.05
CA LYS A 27 17.66 -5.70 0.06
C LYS A 27 18.34 -7.03 0.45
N ILE A 28 17.75 -8.16 0.05
CA ILE A 28 18.33 -9.50 0.29
C ILE A 28 19.65 -9.76 -0.45
N ASP A 29 20.01 -8.89 -1.40
CA ASP A 29 21.27 -8.96 -2.13
C ASP A 29 22.48 -8.55 -1.28
N LEU A 30 22.25 -7.91 -0.13
CA LEU A 30 23.33 -7.49 0.76
C LEU A 30 23.82 -8.67 1.61
N PRO A 31 25.14 -8.85 1.78
CA PRO A 31 25.70 -9.93 2.62
C PRO A 31 25.37 -9.75 4.11
N ALA A 32 24.95 -8.54 4.51
CA ALA A 32 24.47 -8.23 5.86
C ALA A 32 22.96 -8.45 6.04
N SER A 33 22.25 -9.00 5.03
CA SER A 33 20.82 -9.28 5.14
C SER A 33 20.59 -10.54 5.98
N ASP A 34 19.85 -10.39 7.07
CA ASP A 34 19.39 -11.51 7.90
C ASP A 34 17.87 -11.56 7.84
N ILE A 35 17.36 -12.39 6.92
CA ILE A 35 15.91 -12.53 6.67
C ILE A 35 15.23 -13.16 7.90
N THR A 36 15.90 -14.11 8.57
CA THR A 36 15.33 -14.84 9.70
C THR A 36 15.15 -13.93 10.90
N ALA A 37 16.18 -13.12 11.22
CA ALA A 37 16.10 -12.14 12.29
C ALA A 37 14.99 -11.10 12.03
N VAL A 38 14.90 -10.59 10.79
CA VAL A 38 13.88 -9.58 10.43
C VAL A 38 12.46 -10.16 10.52
N ARG A 39 12.25 -11.43 10.16
CA ARG A 39 10.93 -12.09 10.35
C ARG A 39 10.53 -12.14 11.82
N ALA A 40 11.45 -12.53 12.71
CA ALA A 40 11.19 -12.55 14.14
C ALA A 40 10.89 -11.13 14.69
N GLU A 41 11.64 -10.11 14.24
CA GLU A 41 11.36 -8.72 14.63
C GLU A 41 9.97 -8.24 14.19
N ILE A 42 9.51 -8.62 12.98
CA ILE A 42 8.17 -8.27 12.49
C ILE A 42 7.10 -8.92 13.38
N GLU A 43 7.24 -10.21 13.70
CA GLU A 43 6.29 -10.92 14.56
C GLU A 43 6.26 -10.31 15.98
N ASP A 44 7.43 -10.02 16.56
CA ASP A 44 7.53 -9.51 17.92
C ASP A 44 7.05 -8.04 18.06
N MET A 45 7.35 -7.18 17.08
CA MET A 45 7.05 -5.74 17.18
C MET A 45 5.68 -5.35 16.61
N ILE A 46 5.25 -6.03 15.54
CA ILE A 46 4.05 -5.66 14.78
C ILE A 46 2.91 -6.64 15.07
N GLY A 47 3.21 -7.89 15.43
CA GLY A 47 2.19 -8.90 15.72
C GLY A 47 1.51 -9.47 14.46
N VAL A 48 2.16 -9.34 13.30
CA VAL A 48 1.71 -9.89 12.02
C VAL A 48 2.51 -11.15 11.71
N ASP A 49 1.84 -12.16 11.15
CA ASP A 49 2.49 -13.40 10.70
C ASP A 49 3.51 -13.10 9.59
N ALA A 50 4.80 -13.16 9.95
CA ALA A 50 5.90 -12.91 9.04
C ALA A 50 6.44 -14.21 8.42
N SER A 51 5.84 -15.37 8.70
CA SER A 51 6.27 -16.66 8.15
C SER A 51 6.24 -16.66 6.62
N ARG A 52 5.26 -15.95 6.03
CA ARG A 52 5.08 -15.77 4.59
C ARG A 52 5.71 -14.47 4.05
N ALA A 53 6.52 -13.77 4.84
CA ALA A 53 7.16 -12.53 4.40
C ALA A 53 8.03 -12.77 3.16
N ILE A 54 7.82 -11.95 2.14
CA ILE A 54 8.40 -12.15 0.81
C ILE A 54 9.78 -11.50 0.78
N PRO A 55 10.87 -12.29 0.62
CA PRO A 55 12.20 -11.74 0.45
C PRO A 55 12.36 -11.16 -0.96
N CYS A 56 12.77 -9.91 -1.08
CA CYS A 56 12.97 -9.26 -2.38
C CYS A 56 14.26 -8.43 -2.45
N SER A 57 14.74 -8.21 -3.67
CA SER A 57 15.76 -7.21 -3.95
C SER A 57 15.29 -6.30 -5.08
N ALA A 58 14.96 -5.06 -4.71
CA ALA A 58 14.62 -4.02 -5.68
C ALA A 58 15.78 -3.68 -6.64
N LYS A 59 17.02 -4.07 -6.31
CA LYS A 59 18.20 -3.82 -7.15
C LYS A 59 18.36 -4.86 -8.25
N THR A 60 18.15 -6.13 -7.93
CA THR A 60 18.34 -7.25 -8.87
C THR A 60 17.02 -7.73 -9.48
N GLY A 61 15.88 -7.27 -8.96
CA GLY A 61 14.55 -7.65 -9.42
C GLY A 61 14.01 -8.95 -8.80
N ILE A 62 14.75 -9.57 -7.89
CA ILE A 62 14.35 -10.83 -7.24
C ILE A 62 13.12 -10.57 -6.35
N GLY A 63 12.10 -11.43 -6.45
CA GLY A 63 10.91 -11.41 -5.59
C GLY A 63 9.84 -10.39 -5.98
N ILE A 64 10.02 -9.63 -7.07
CA ILE A 64 9.00 -8.67 -7.53
C ILE A 64 7.74 -9.40 -8.02
N ASP A 65 7.91 -10.48 -8.78
CA ASP A 65 6.78 -11.28 -9.27
C ASP A 65 5.99 -11.91 -8.10
N ASP A 66 6.70 -12.36 -7.06
CA ASP A 66 6.07 -12.92 -5.86
C ASP A 66 5.25 -11.87 -5.11
N ILE A 67 5.74 -10.62 -5.02
CA ILE A 67 4.99 -9.50 -4.43
C ILE A 67 3.72 -9.22 -5.24
N LEU A 68 3.82 -9.18 -6.57
CA LEU A 68 2.66 -8.95 -7.43
C LEU A 68 1.64 -10.08 -7.30
N HIS A 69 2.09 -11.34 -7.23
CA HIS A 69 1.20 -12.48 -7.00
C HIS A 69 0.52 -12.40 -5.64
N ALA A 70 1.25 -12.08 -4.57
CA ALA A 70 0.66 -11.91 -3.24
C ALA A 70 -0.36 -10.76 -3.23
N LEU A 71 -0.06 -9.64 -3.90
CA LEU A 71 -0.99 -8.52 -4.02
C LEU A 71 -2.30 -8.93 -4.73
N ILE A 72 -2.23 -9.81 -5.74
CA ILE A 72 -3.42 -10.30 -6.45
C ILE A 72 -4.21 -11.32 -5.63
N LEU A 73 -3.51 -12.22 -4.93
CA LEU A 73 -4.13 -13.33 -4.20
C LEU A 73 -4.67 -12.92 -2.83
N ASP A 74 -3.88 -12.16 -2.09
CA ASP A 74 -4.16 -11.78 -0.71
C ASP A 74 -4.75 -10.35 -0.64
N GLY A 75 -4.58 -9.52 -1.69
CA GLY A 75 -5.11 -8.17 -1.73
C GLY A 75 -6.64 -8.12 -1.89
N CYS A 76 -7.28 -7.21 -1.15
CA CYS A 76 -8.71 -6.97 -1.29
C CYS A 76 -9.02 -6.13 -2.53
N ALA A 77 -9.92 -6.63 -3.39
CA ALA A 77 -10.48 -5.83 -4.47
C ALA A 77 -11.22 -4.60 -3.90
N PRO A 78 -11.18 -3.45 -4.58
CA PRO A 78 -11.97 -2.30 -4.16
C PRO A 78 -13.46 -2.65 -4.24
N GLY A 79 -14.17 -2.48 -3.13
CA GLY A 79 -15.63 -2.49 -3.12
C GLY A 79 -16.20 -1.17 -3.63
N GLY A 80 -17.50 -1.16 -3.90
CA GLY A 80 -18.23 0.02 -4.37
C GLY A 80 -19.38 -0.36 -5.30
N ASP A 81 -20.34 0.55 -5.48
CA ASP A 81 -21.37 0.43 -6.51
C ASP A 81 -21.14 1.48 -7.60
N GLU A 82 -20.89 1.02 -8.82
CA GLU A 82 -20.68 1.87 -9.99
C GLU A 82 -21.91 2.70 -10.38
N ILE A 83 -23.11 2.28 -9.96
CA ILE A 83 -24.39 2.91 -10.29
C ILE A 83 -24.81 3.94 -9.22
N ALA A 84 -24.21 3.88 -8.02
CA ALA A 84 -24.50 4.80 -6.93
C ALA A 84 -24.01 6.23 -7.23
N PRO A 85 -24.52 7.26 -6.51
CA PRO A 85 -24.01 8.62 -6.64
C PRO A 85 -22.51 8.70 -6.40
N LEU A 86 -21.82 9.57 -7.16
CA LEU A 86 -20.36 9.74 -7.07
C LEU A 86 -19.93 10.03 -5.63
N ARG A 87 -19.06 9.17 -5.11
CA ARG A 87 -18.38 9.37 -3.83
C ARG A 87 -16.90 9.12 -4.03
N ALA A 88 -16.10 10.16 -3.82
CA ALA A 88 -14.65 10.10 -3.98
C ALA A 88 -13.94 10.64 -2.75
N LEU A 89 -12.80 10.04 -2.43
CA LEU A 89 -11.89 10.48 -1.38
C LEU A 89 -10.73 11.25 -2.00
N LEU A 90 -10.52 12.50 -1.59
CA LEU A 90 -9.31 13.25 -1.92
C LEU A 90 -8.13 12.69 -1.13
N ILE A 91 -7.14 12.15 -1.83
CA ILE A 91 -5.92 11.59 -1.23
C ILE A 91 -4.85 12.67 -1.14
N ASP A 92 -4.63 13.36 -2.25
CA ASP A 92 -3.59 14.38 -2.36
C ASP A 92 -3.96 15.44 -3.40
N ALA A 93 -3.38 16.62 -3.29
CA ALA A 93 -3.54 17.70 -4.26
C ALA A 93 -2.25 18.49 -4.40
N TRP A 94 -1.90 18.82 -5.65
CA TRP A 94 -0.76 19.67 -5.96
C TRP A 94 -1.10 20.69 -7.03
N PHE A 95 -0.28 21.73 -7.12
CA PHE A 95 -0.44 22.78 -8.13
C PHE A 95 0.49 22.50 -9.31
N ASP A 96 -0.10 22.42 -10.51
CA ASP A 96 0.60 22.41 -11.78
C ASP A 96 0.49 23.80 -12.45
N ASN A 97 1.61 24.31 -12.96
CA ASN A 97 1.66 25.66 -13.52
C ASN A 97 0.84 25.85 -14.81
N TYR A 98 0.49 24.78 -15.51
CA TYR A 98 -0.23 24.84 -16.78
C TYR A 98 -1.71 24.49 -16.63
N ILE A 99 -2.04 23.49 -15.82
CA ILE A 99 -3.41 22.98 -15.67
C ILE A 99 -4.07 23.37 -14.34
N GLY A 100 -3.34 24.04 -13.44
CA GLY A 100 -3.84 24.50 -12.15
C GLY A 100 -3.80 23.41 -11.09
N VAL A 101 -4.79 23.39 -10.19
CA VAL A 101 -4.84 22.41 -9.09
C VAL A 101 -5.20 21.03 -9.64
N VAL A 102 -4.33 20.06 -9.40
CA VAL A 102 -4.53 18.65 -9.74
C VAL A 102 -4.80 17.88 -8.45
N MET A 103 -5.82 17.03 -8.46
CA MET A 103 -6.20 16.22 -7.32
C MET A 103 -6.07 14.74 -7.64
N LEU A 104 -5.43 14.00 -6.74
CA LEU A 104 -5.47 12.55 -6.72
C LEU A 104 -6.67 12.11 -5.87
N VAL A 105 -7.64 11.48 -6.52
CA VAL A 105 -8.86 10.99 -5.87
C VAL A 105 -8.99 9.49 -6.00
N ARG A 106 -9.55 8.85 -4.96
CA ARG A 106 -10.03 7.46 -5.02
C ARG A 106 -11.55 7.47 -5.14
N ILE A 107 -12.06 6.92 -6.23
CA ILE A 107 -13.50 6.68 -6.40
C ILE A 107 -13.89 5.49 -5.52
N VAL A 108 -14.89 5.69 -4.66
CA VAL A 108 -15.47 4.65 -3.81
C VAL A 108 -16.78 4.16 -4.40
N ASP A 109 -17.63 5.08 -4.85
CA ASP A 109 -18.91 4.76 -5.52
C ASP A 109 -19.12 5.67 -6.74
N GLY A 110 -19.92 5.18 -7.69
CA GLY A 110 -20.28 5.88 -8.91
C GLY A 110 -19.14 5.95 -9.92
N MET A 111 -19.24 6.93 -10.82
CA MET A 111 -18.25 7.20 -11.86
C MET A 111 -18.04 8.70 -12.01
N LEU A 112 -16.81 9.09 -12.40
CA LEU A 112 -16.47 10.47 -12.74
C LEU A 112 -16.04 10.54 -14.21
N LYS A 113 -16.63 11.47 -14.97
CA LYS A 113 -16.35 11.70 -16.39
C LYS A 113 -15.96 13.14 -16.65
N VAL A 114 -15.27 13.36 -17.77
CA VAL A 114 -14.88 14.70 -18.21
C VAL A 114 -16.14 15.52 -18.50
N GLY A 115 -16.26 16.68 -17.86
CA GLY A 115 -17.39 17.58 -18.00
C GLY A 115 -18.45 17.46 -16.89
N ASP A 116 -18.29 16.53 -15.94
CA ASP A 116 -19.18 16.43 -14.79
C ASP A 116 -18.97 17.63 -13.84
N ASP A 117 -20.08 18.21 -13.36
CA ASP A 117 -20.06 19.21 -12.30
C ASP A 117 -19.86 18.51 -10.94
N ILE A 118 -18.77 18.86 -10.27
CA ILE A 118 -18.40 18.27 -8.97
C ILE A 118 -18.64 19.25 -7.82
N LEU A 119 -19.07 18.70 -6.68
CA LEU A 119 -19.25 19.46 -5.43
C LEU A 119 -18.35 18.86 -4.35
N PHE A 120 -17.59 19.72 -3.68
CA PHE A 120 -16.88 19.35 -2.45
C PHE A 120 -17.83 19.53 -1.26
N ILE A 121 -17.96 18.48 -0.46
CA ILE A 121 -18.79 18.43 0.75
C ILE A 121 -17.88 18.27 1.95
#